data_AF-A0A857FPC5-F1
#
_entry.id   AF-A0A857FPC5-F1
#
_cell.length_a   1.000
_cell.length_b   1.000
_cell.length_c   1.000
_cell.angle_alpha   90.00
_cell.angle_beta   90.00
_cell.angle_gamma   90.00
#
_symmetry.space_group_name_H-M   'P 1'
#
loop_
_entity.id
_entity.type
_entity.pdbx_description
1 polymer ?
#
loop_
_entity_poly.entity_id
_entity_poly.type
_entity_poly.pdbx_seq_one_letter_code
_entity_poly.pdbx_strand_id
1 'polypeptide(L)'
;MDDSLPRWLDRQGLADYLSVKYHSIARLQQEGKIPQPTYHLGPRMPRWDRHQVDETMGIGAAAERRQEMDELIAKICADIRSGADRKKQKKSGR
;
A
#
# COMPACT_ATOMS: atom_id res chain seq x y z
N MET A 1 2.85 11.00 22.08
CA MET A 1 1.97 10.08 22.82
C MET A 1 2.17 8.69 22.21
N ASP A 2 3.02 7.89 22.86
CA ASP A 2 3.31 6.47 22.57
C ASP A 2 2.02 5.65 22.47
N ASP A 3 1.78 4.96 21.36
CA ASP A 3 2.27 3.60 21.05
C ASP A 3 1.52 2.48 21.78
N SER A 4 0.20 2.41 21.54
CA SER A 4 -0.61 1.20 21.79
C SER A 4 -1.88 1.29 20.97
N LEU A 5 -1.75 1.37 19.65
CA LEU A 5 -2.90 1.11 18.78
C LEU A 5 -3.43 -0.29 19.14
N PRO A 6 -4.72 -0.43 19.49
CA PRO A 6 -5.27 -1.69 19.95
C PRO A 6 -5.10 -2.74 18.85
N ARG A 7 -4.51 -3.89 19.21
CA ARG A 7 -4.32 -5.03 18.30
C ARG A 7 -5.62 -5.44 17.61
N TRP A 8 -6.73 -5.28 18.32
CA TRP A 8 -8.07 -5.55 17.82
C TRP A 8 -8.78 -4.26 17.44
N LEU A 9 -9.07 -4.10 16.16
CA LEU A 9 -9.74 -2.94 15.61
C LEU A 9 -11.25 -3.21 15.46
N ASP A 10 -12.06 -2.25 15.88
CA ASP A 10 -13.47 -2.16 15.47
C ASP A 10 -13.58 -1.79 13.99
N ARG A 11 -14.77 -1.93 13.40
CA ARG A 11 -15.02 -1.45 12.04
C ARG A 11 -14.71 0.03 11.86
N GLN A 12 -15.02 0.87 12.86
CA GLN A 12 -14.65 2.28 12.82
C GLN A 12 -13.13 2.49 13.00
N GLY A 13 -12.50 1.75 13.91
CA GLY A 13 -11.05 1.82 14.12
C GLY A 13 -10.25 1.33 12.91
N LEU A 14 -10.76 0.32 12.19
CA LEU A 14 -10.17 -0.18 10.96
C LEU A 14 -10.31 0.85 9.82
N ALA A 15 -11.45 1.51 9.74
CA ALA A 15 -11.68 2.57 8.76
C ALA A 15 -10.71 3.74 8.96
N ASP A 16 -10.50 4.15 10.22
CA ASP A 16 -9.52 5.16 10.60
C ASP A 16 -8.09 4.71 10.29
N TYR A 17 -7.72 3.49 10.69
CA TYR A 17 -6.40 2.90 10.44
C TYR A 17 -6.04 2.84 8.96
N LEU A 18 -6.99 2.43 8.12
CA LEU A 18 -6.81 2.34 6.67
C LEU A 18 -7.08 3.67 5.95
N SER A 19 -7.45 4.73 6.67
CA SER A 19 -7.88 6.02 6.10
C SER A 19 -8.95 5.86 4.99
N VAL A 20 -9.90 4.96 5.20
CA VAL A 20 -11.03 4.71 4.27
C VAL A 20 -12.37 5.01 4.93
N LYS A 21 -13.41 5.15 4.11
CA LYS A 21 -14.78 5.31 4.63
C LYS A 21 -15.27 4.01 5.27
N TYR A 22 -16.04 4.11 6.36
CA TYR A 22 -16.66 2.98 7.08
C TYR A 22 -17.42 1.99 6.17
N HIS A 23 -18.05 2.51 5.12
CA HIS A 23 -18.88 1.72 4.20
C HIS A 23 -18.01 0.91 3.24
N SER A 24 -16.79 1.40 2.94
CA SER A 24 -15.81 0.72 2.10
C SER A 24 -15.29 -0.56 2.74
N ILE A 25 -15.32 -0.69 4.07
CA ILE A 25 -14.84 -1.90 4.78
C ILE A 25 -15.58 -3.16 4.31
N ALA A 26 -16.91 -3.11 4.19
CA ALA A 26 -17.69 -4.27 3.73
C ALA A 26 -17.33 -4.66 2.29
N ARG A 27 -17.07 -3.66 1.44
CA ARG A 27 -16.64 -3.87 0.06
C ARG A 27 -15.23 -4.45 -0.01
N LEU A 28 -14.29 -3.92 0.77
CA LEU A 28 -12.90 -4.42 0.84
C LEU A 28 -12.85 -5.88 1.34
N GLN A 29 -13.74 -6.24 2.26
CA GLN A 29 -13.90 -7.61 2.73
C GLN A 29 -14.41 -8.53 1.61
N GLN A 30 -15.42 -8.10 0.84
CA GLN A 30 -15.92 -8.84 -0.33
C GLN A 30 -14.87 -8.97 -1.43
N GLU A 31 -14.03 -7.95 -1.62
CA GLU A 31 -12.91 -7.96 -2.56
C GLU A 31 -11.71 -8.80 -2.06
N GLY A 32 -11.74 -9.31 -0.83
CA GLY A 32 -10.63 -10.10 -0.24
C GLY A 32 -9.38 -9.27 0.09
N LYS A 33 -9.51 -7.94 0.17
CA LYS A 33 -8.41 -7.01 0.46
C LYS A 33 -8.11 -6.88 1.95
N ILE A 34 -9.06 -7.26 2.80
CA ILE A 34 -8.90 -7.28 4.26
C ILE A 34 -9.36 -8.64 4.80
N PRO A 35 -8.80 -9.10 5.93
CA PRO A 35 -9.13 -10.40 6.48
C PRO A 35 -10.58 -10.46 6.99
N GLN A 36 -11.06 -11.69 7.20
CA GLN A 36 -12.39 -11.91 7.77
C GLN A 36 -12.42 -11.41 9.22
N PRO A 37 -13.49 -10.73 9.64
CA PRO A 37 -13.65 -10.31 11.02
C PRO A 37 -13.84 -11.52 11.94
N THR A 38 -13.30 -11.40 13.14
CA THR A 38 -13.56 -12.29 14.26
C THR A 38 -14.79 -11.80 15.02
N TYR A 39 -15.72 -12.71 15.33
CA TYR A 39 -16.97 -12.40 16.04
C TYR A 39 -16.95 -12.84 17.51
N HIS A 40 -15.79 -12.81 18.16
CA HIS A 40 -15.60 -13.35 19.52
C HIS A 40 -16.49 -12.67 20.57
N LEU A 41 -16.89 -11.41 20.34
CA LEU A 41 -17.75 -10.62 21.23
C LEU A 41 -19.22 -10.59 20.76
N GLY A 42 -19.59 -11.41 19.77
CA GLY A 42 -20.94 -11.55 19.24
C GLY A 42 -21.09 -11.14 17.77
N PRO A 43 -22.19 -11.55 17.12
CA PRO A 43 -22.40 -11.38 15.68
C PRO A 43 -22.52 -9.91 15.23
N ARG A 44 -22.79 -8.99 16.17
CA ARG A 44 -22.92 -7.54 15.89
C ARG A 44 -21.61 -6.76 16.06
N MET A 45 -20.57 -7.39 16.58
CA MET A 45 -19.29 -6.74 16.92
C MET A 45 -18.12 -7.41 16.18
N PRO A 46 -17.99 -7.20 14.85
CA PRO A 46 -16.86 -7.70 14.09
C PRO A 46 -15.57 -6.99 14.52
N ARG A 47 -14.51 -7.78 14.78
CA ARG A 47 -13.18 -7.30 15.16
C ARG A 47 -12.15 -7.77 14.15
N TRP A 48 -11.19 -6.90 13.83
CA TRP A 48 -10.07 -7.23 12.95
C TRP A 48 -8.77 -7.21 13.74
N ASP A 49 -7.92 -8.21 13.54
CA ASP A 49 -6.56 -8.19 14.06
C ASP A 49 -5.67 -7.33 13.15
N ARG A 50 -4.98 -6.36 13.74
CA ARG A 50 -4.14 -5.40 13.03
C ARG A 50 -3.01 -6.08 12.26
N HIS A 51 -2.36 -7.09 12.82
CA HIS A 51 -1.26 -7.78 12.14
C HIS A 51 -1.77 -8.51 10.90
N GLN A 52 -2.89 -9.20 11.05
CA GLN A 52 -3.53 -9.90 9.95
C GLN A 52 -3.98 -8.93 8.83
N VAL A 53 -4.47 -7.74 9.19
CA VAL A 53 -4.80 -6.69 8.22
C VAL A 53 -3.55 -6.23 7.47
N ASP A 54 -2.45 -6.01 8.18
CA ASP A 54 -1.18 -5.56 7.61
C ASP A 54 -0.60 -6.59 6.64
N GLU A 55 -0.62 -7.87 7.04
CA GLU A 55 -0.22 -9.02 6.23
C GLU A 55 -1.09 -9.15 4.96
N THR A 56 -2.41 -9.03 5.10
CA THR A 56 -3.35 -9.19 3.97
C THR A 56 -3.25 -8.04 2.97
N MET A 57 -3.15 -6.81 3.47
CA MET A 57 -2.98 -5.62 2.63
C MET A 57 -1.58 -5.56 2.01
N GLY A 58 -0.65 -6.39 2.51
CA GLY A 58 0.74 -6.42 2.06
C GLY A 58 1.36 -5.03 2.17
N ILE A 59 1.05 -4.25 3.22
CA ILE A 59 1.52 -2.86 3.35
C ILE A 59 3.05 -2.80 3.32
N GLY A 60 3.73 -3.84 3.83
CA GLY A 60 5.16 -4.06 3.62
C GLY A 60 5.54 -4.32 2.14
N ALA A 61 4.94 -5.31 1.50
CA ALA A 61 5.28 -5.71 0.13
C ALA A 61 4.88 -4.70 -0.97
N ALA A 62 3.84 -3.89 -0.73
CA ALA A 62 3.38 -2.85 -1.65
C ALA A 62 4.31 -1.63 -1.64
N ALA A 63 4.88 -1.30 -0.46
CA ALA A 63 5.89 -0.25 -0.35
C ALA A 63 7.18 -0.65 -1.07
N GLU A 64 7.65 -1.89 -0.89
CA GLU A 64 8.84 -2.42 -1.57
C GLU A 64 8.66 -2.47 -3.09
N ARG A 65 7.51 -2.95 -3.59
CA ARG A 65 7.22 -2.93 -5.04
C ARG A 65 7.15 -1.53 -5.64
N ARG A 66 6.70 -0.53 -4.86
CA ARG A 66 6.68 0.86 -5.32
C ARG A 66 8.09 1.45 -5.43
N GLN A 67 8.99 1.11 -4.50
CA GLN A 67 10.40 1.53 -4.55
C GLN A 67 11.12 0.92 -5.75
N GLU A 68 10.93 -0.38 -5.99
CA GLU A 68 11.54 -1.09 -7.13
C GLU A 68 11.07 -0.50 -8.48
N MET A 69 9.78 -0.12 -8.57
CA MET A 69 9.23 0.54 -9.76
C MET A 69 9.77 1.96 -9.96
N ASP A 70 9.97 2.72 -8.88
CA ASP A 70 10.55 4.08 -8.94
C ASP A 70 12.02 4.03 -9.40
N GLU A 71 12.80 3.06 -8.90
CA GLU A 71 14.18 2.82 -9.34
C GLU A 71 14.24 2.41 -10.82
N LEU A 72 13.33 1.55 -11.27
CA LEU A 72 13.25 1.15 -12.68
C LEU A 72 12.93 2.35 -13.59
N ILE A 73 11.98 3.21 -13.18
CA ILE A 73 11.64 4.45 -13.91
C ILE A 73 12.83 5.41 -13.93
N ALA A 74 13.52 5.60 -12.80
CA ALA A 74 14.70 6.46 -12.71
C ALA A 74 15.80 5.99 -13.66
N LYS A 75 16.03 4.67 -13.76
CA LYS A 75 16.99 4.07 -14.68
C LYS A 75 16.62 4.31 -16.15
N ILE A 76 15.35 4.13 -16.52
CA ILE A 76 14.86 4.39 -17.89
C ILE A 76 15.03 5.89 -18.24
N CYS A 77 14.69 6.79 -17.32
CA CYS A 77 14.86 8.22 -17.52
C CYS A 77 16.35 8.62 -17.69
N ALA A 78 17.27 7.97 -16.99
CA ALA A 78 18.71 8.22 -17.11
C ALA A 78 19.28 7.73 -18.46
N ASP A 79 18.81 6.59 -18.96
CA ASP A 79 19.24 6.03 -20.25
C ASP A 79 18.81 6.92 -21.42
N ILE A 80 17.54 7.37 -21.43
CA ILE A 80 17.01 8.31 -22.44
C ILE A 80 17.84 9.60 -22.48
N ARG A 81 18.18 10.14 -21.30
CA ARG A 81 18.97 11.38 -21.17
C ARG A 81 20.39 11.21 -21.70
N SER A 82 21.03 10.07 -21.43
CA SER A 82 22.38 9.74 -21.93
C SER A 82 22.39 9.51 -23.45
N GLY A 83 21.33 8.90 -23.99
CA GLY A 83 21.17 8.72 -25.44
C GLY A 83 20.98 10.04 -26.19
N ALA A 84 20.32 11.03 -25.56
CA ALA A 84 20.15 12.37 -26.13
C ALA A 84 21.48 13.15 -26.20
N ASP A 85 22.32 13.05 -25.17
CA ASP A 85 23.63 13.74 -25.13
C ASP A 85 24.59 13.24 -26.22
N ARG A 86 24.68 11.91 -26.39
CA ARG A 86 25.49 11.29 -27.45
C ARG A 86 25.06 11.69 -28.86
N LYS A 87 23.78 11.96 -29.08
CA LYS A 87 23.23 12.38 -30.39
C LYS A 87 23.55 13.85 -30.70
N LYS A 88 23.69 14.70 -29.66
CA LYS A 88 24.10 16.10 -29.78
C LYS A 88 25.59 16.22 -30.16
N GLN A 89 26.47 15.45 -29.54
CA GLN A 89 27.90 15.45 -29.87
C GLN A 89 28.19 15.04 -31.32
N LYS A 90 27.49 14.03 -31.86
CA LYS A 90 27.66 13.62 -33.26
C LYS A 90 27.19 14.64 -34.29
N LYS A 91 26.30 15.58 -33.94
CA LYS A 91 25.82 16.63 -34.85
C LYS A 91 26.68 17.90 -34.82
N SER A 92 27.49 18.12 -33.78
CA SER A 92 28.29 19.33 -33.62
C SER A 92 29.73 19.22 -34.15
N GLY A 93 30.13 18.03 -34.64
CA GLY A 93 31.46 17.76 -35.20
C GLY A 93 31.50 17.63 -36.72
N ARG A 94 30.54 18.24 -37.46
CA ARG A 94 30.53 18.28 -38.92
C ARG A 94 30.62 19.73 -39.40
#